data_AF-A0A2R5GSF0-F1
#
_entry.id   AF-A0A2R5GSF0-F1
#
_cell.length_a   1.000
_cell.length_b   1.000
_cell.length_c   1.000
_cell.angle_alpha   90.00
_cell.angle_beta   90.00
_cell.angle_gamma   90.00
#
_symmetry.space_group_name_H-M   'P 1'
#
loop_
_entity.id
_entity.type
_entity.pdbx_description
1 polymer ?
#
loop_
_entity_poly.entity_id
_entity_poly.type
_entity_poly.pdbx_seq_one_letter_code
_entity_poly.pdbx_strand_id
1 'polypeptide(L)'
;MAPVRGRSKHLEASEGSRSKGDLRRDGKKKTGGLTTNRTSRRIVQPEGKDEKEEKTTDTRHEPDGLAEGESKNELDADVLAELDATLPERAQDASRLNSKAVAQELELRNVKPTGFQGEDVKALQALYDEEYAEELARAKERRALVILQKQQEIEEERLRRKMEREAAEEQTALEASPRVSFWLAGIEARKCPRDAQLHDITPPLCRTLCKPLQKDNWLVSLDLSHSDVGDASGVLLAKALCANAGIQRLELEACNLGPRALRALASVLEQNKTLRHMSLENNMLTGPNGDELEGVDAFGQGLQHNITLLMLNMWRTGLGEVGGNVLASGLEQNNTLLSLGVGCSGISSATEVRISVLLDRNAARKRELDQQAFQEKQKRDREEAERKAEEDARLAAEEEERWLERRKVERATARAEKKLEEQRRIEEEKRRLEEERLAAEEAERLRLEAKKKKKGKKGKKKKK
;
A
#
# COMPACT_ATOMS: atom_id res chain seq x y z
N MET A 1 -26.53 -24.98 -54.99
CA MET A 1 -25.12 -25.39 -54.79
C MET A 1 -25.01 -25.98 -53.40
N ALA A 2 -24.83 -27.29 -53.30
CA ALA A 2 -24.75 -28.02 -52.04
C ALA A 2 -23.29 -28.09 -51.55
N PRO A 3 -23.01 -28.04 -50.23
CA PRO A 3 -21.67 -28.21 -49.70
C PRO A 3 -21.32 -29.71 -49.54
N VAL A 4 -20.06 -30.00 -49.85
CA VAL A 4 -19.48 -31.34 -49.92
C VAL A 4 -19.32 -31.96 -48.52
N ARG A 5 -19.83 -33.18 -48.38
CA ARG A 5 -19.59 -34.10 -47.27
C ARG A 5 -18.19 -34.72 -47.41
N GLY A 6 -17.36 -34.60 -46.38
CA GLY A 6 -16.21 -35.48 -46.16
C GLY A 6 -16.55 -36.51 -45.08
N ARG A 7 -16.76 -37.77 -45.46
CA ARG A 7 -16.98 -38.91 -44.56
C ARG A 7 -15.80 -39.89 -44.67
N SER A 8 -15.32 -40.30 -43.51
CA SER A 8 -14.88 -41.67 -43.13
C SER A 8 -13.72 -42.35 -43.86
N LYS A 9 -12.79 -42.91 -43.07
CA LYS A 9 -12.58 -44.35 -42.80
C LYS A 9 -11.53 -44.48 -41.67
N HIS A 10 -11.87 -44.98 -40.47
CA HIS A 10 -12.03 -46.38 -40.03
C HIS A 10 -10.78 -47.27 -40.16
N LEU A 11 -10.30 -47.80 -39.03
CA LEU A 11 -10.11 -49.23 -38.68
C LEU A 11 -9.29 -49.30 -37.36
N GLU A 12 -9.91 -49.65 -36.23
CA GLU A 12 -10.00 -51.00 -35.60
C GLU A 12 -8.72 -51.38 -34.83
N ALA A 13 -8.80 -51.50 -33.50
CA ALA A 13 -8.97 -52.73 -32.70
C ALA A 13 -7.62 -53.48 -32.54
N SER A 14 -7.19 -54.08 -31.43
CA SER A 14 -7.83 -54.71 -30.26
C SER A 14 -6.71 -55.08 -29.26
N GLU A 15 -7.06 -55.30 -27.98
CA GLU A 15 -6.55 -56.34 -27.05
C GLU A 15 -5.02 -56.61 -26.93
N GLY A 16 -4.37 -56.82 -25.79
CA GLY A 16 -4.75 -57.16 -24.42
C GLY A 16 -3.54 -57.86 -23.75
N SER A 17 -3.61 -57.98 -22.41
CA SER A 17 -2.89 -58.95 -21.55
C SER A 17 -1.45 -58.70 -21.05
N ARG A 18 -1.36 -58.60 -19.70
CA ARG A 18 -0.49 -59.32 -18.74
C ARG A 18 1.05 -59.36 -19.00
N SER A 19 1.86 -58.91 -18.04
CA SER A 19 2.30 -59.68 -16.86
C SER A 19 3.52 -59.06 -16.13
N LYS A 20 3.51 -59.22 -14.80
CA LYS A 20 4.60 -59.56 -13.85
C LYS A 20 5.91 -58.74 -13.76
N GLY A 21 6.26 -58.42 -12.50
CA GLY A 21 7.63 -58.46 -11.98
C GLY A 21 7.94 -57.33 -10.98
N ASP A 22 7.66 -57.48 -9.68
CA ASP A 22 8.55 -57.99 -8.62
C ASP A 22 9.58 -56.97 -8.08
N LEU A 23 9.49 -56.59 -6.79
CA LEU A 23 10.51 -56.84 -5.74
C LEU A 23 10.38 -55.92 -4.49
N ARG A 24 10.28 -56.61 -3.33
CA ARG A 24 10.86 -56.32 -1.99
C ARG A 24 10.20 -55.23 -1.12
N ARG A 25 10.05 -55.37 0.20
CA ARG A 25 10.15 -56.49 1.17
C ARG A 25 9.64 -55.92 2.50
N ASP A 26 8.54 -56.46 3.03
CA ASP A 26 8.07 -56.18 4.39
C ASP A 26 8.86 -57.00 5.42
N GLY A 27 9.03 -56.45 6.62
CA GLY A 27 9.79 -57.06 7.70
C GLY A 27 9.52 -56.50 9.10
N LYS A 28 8.46 -57.04 9.71
CA LYS A 28 8.23 -57.26 11.16
C LYS A 28 7.75 -56.11 12.06
N LYS A 29 6.61 -56.41 12.69
CA LYS A 29 5.95 -55.75 13.82
C LYS A 29 5.91 -56.72 15.02
N LYS A 30 5.95 -56.15 16.24
CA LYS A 30 5.54 -56.68 17.57
C LYS A 30 6.56 -57.62 18.26
N THR A 31 6.80 -57.57 19.57
CA THR A 31 5.92 -57.43 20.76
C THR A 31 6.71 -57.03 22.03
N GLY A 32 6.01 -56.45 23.04
CA GLY A 32 6.28 -56.61 24.49
C GLY A 32 7.19 -55.57 25.13
N GLY A 33 6.98 -55.04 26.33
CA GLY A 33 6.01 -55.30 27.41
C GLY A 33 6.43 -54.43 28.62
N LEU A 34 5.44 -54.00 29.41
CA LEU A 34 5.60 -53.15 30.60
C LEU A 34 6.42 -53.84 31.70
N THR A 35 7.19 -53.06 32.48
CA THR A 35 7.25 -53.19 33.94
C THR A 35 7.55 -51.84 34.61
N THR A 36 6.89 -51.66 35.75
CA THR A 36 6.93 -50.55 36.71
C THR A 36 8.11 -50.68 37.69
N ASN A 37 8.65 -49.58 38.21
CA ASN A 37 8.78 -49.39 39.67
C ASN A 37 9.25 -47.98 40.10
N ARG A 38 8.52 -47.47 41.09
CA ARG A 38 8.85 -46.42 42.05
C ARG A 38 9.81 -46.99 43.10
N THR A 39 10.82 -46.25 43.57
CA THR A 39 11.03 -45.89 45.01
C THR A 39 12.34 -45.14 45.29
N SER A 40 12.19 -44.00 45.98
CA SER A 40 12.86 -43.59 47.24
C SER A 40 14.36 -43.23 47.36
N ARG A 41 14.54 -42.03 47.97
CA ARG A 41 15.51 -41.61 49.01
C ARG A 41 16.98 -41.42 48.60
N ARG A 42 17.53 -40.20 48.63
CA ARG A 42 17.93 -39.31 49.76
C ARG A 42 19.34 -39.67 50.31
N ILE A 43 20.11 -38.60 50.56
CA ILE A 43 21.38 -38.50 51.32
C ILE A 43 22.59 -38.98 50.47
N VAL A 44 23.65 -38.21 50.21
CA VAL A 44 24.71 -37.71 51.13
C VAL A 44 25.58 -36.70 50.36
N GLN A 45 25.85 -35.51 50.94
CA GLN A 45 27.03 -34.68 50.59
C GLN A 45 28.29 -35.31 51.21
N PRO A 46 29.48 -35.04 50.66
CA PRO A 46 30.45 -34.41 51.55
C PRO A 46 31.26 -33.26 50.93
N GLU A 47 31.74 -32.47 51.87
CA GLU A 47 32.55 -31.26 51.83
C GLU A 47 33.92 -31.41 51.14
N GLY A 48 34.39 -30.27 50.62
CA GLY A 48 35.71 -29.72 50.91
C GLY A 48 36.92 -30.32 50.18
N LYS A 49 37.57 -29.50 49.35
CA LYS A 49 39.01 -29.21 49.49
C LYS A 49 39.50 -28.08 48.60
N ASP A 50 40.32 -27.27 49.25
CA ASP A 50 41.05 -26.09 48.84
C ASP A 50 42.02 -26.24 47.65
N GLU A 51 42.38 -25.05 47.14
CA GLU A 51 43.65 -24.66 46.52
C GLU A 51 44.00 -25.19 45.11
N LYS A 52 44.06 -24.26 44.15
CA LYS A 52 45.35 -23.73 43.68
C LYS A 52 45.18 -22.54 42.73
N GLU A 53 45.92 -21.48 43.04
CA GLU A 53 46.29 -20.40 42.14
C GLU A 53 47.05 -20.96 40.93
N GLU A 54 46.69 -20.52 39.73
CA GLU A 54 47.64 -20.49 38.61
C GLU A 54 47.40 -19.22 37.78
N LYS A 55 48.38 -18.33 37.86
CA LYS A 55 48.52 -17.14 36.99
C LYS A 55 48.79 -17.61 35.56
N THR A 56 47.95 -17.19 34.63
CA THR A 56 48.35 -17.08 33.22
C THR A 56 47.99 -15.70 32.70
N THR A 57 49.04 -14.95 32.39
CA THR A 57 49.03 -13.75 31.56
C THR A 57 48.81 -14.15 30.12
N ASP A 58 47.78 -13.63 29.45
CA ASP A 58 47.91 -13.28 28.03
C ASP A 58 46.82 -12.28 27.59
N THR A 59 47.08 -11.70 26.44
CA THR A 59 46.87 -10.33 26.02
C THR A 59 45.55 -10.09 25.27
N ARG A 60 44.99 -8.90 25.50
CA ARG A 60 44.31 -8.01 24.54
C ARG A 60 43.36 -8.65 23.51
N HIS A 61 42.07 -8.39 23.65
CA HIS A 61 41.26 -7.58 22.71
C HIS A 61 39.89 -7.32 23.35
N GLU A 62 39.73 -6.18 24.02
CA GLU A 62 38.40 -5.62 24.31
C GLU A 62 37.91 -4.89 23.05
N PRO A 63 36.68 -5.12 22.57
CA PRO A 63 36.03 -4.17 21.69
C PRO A 63 35.51 -3.01 22.53
N ASP A 64 35.85 -1.79 22.12
CA ASP A 64 35.38 -0.51 22.67
C ASP A 64 33.84 -0.52 22.86
N GLY A 65 33.41 -0.88 24.06
CA GLY A 65 32.09 -0.61 24.56
C GLY A 65 32.08 0.82 25.08
N LEU A 66 31.64 1.74 24.22
CA LEU A 66 31.30 3.12 24.59
C LEU A 66 30.22 3.08 25.68
N ALA A 67 30.66 3.07 26.93
CA ALA A 67 29.91 3.54 28.06
C ALA A 67 29.78 5.06 27.93
N GLU A 68 28.88 5.52 27.05
CA GLU A 68 28.31 6.85 27.18
C GLU A 68 27.41 6.80 28.43
N GLY A 69 28.03 7.07 29.58
CA GLY A 69 27.31 7.42 30.78
C GLY A 69 26.38 8.57 30.44
N GLU A 70 25.08 8.33 30.65
CA GLU A 70 24.04 9.34 30.68
C GLU A 70 24.44 10.42 31.68
N SER A 71 25.16 11.42 31.21
CA SER A 71 25.47 12.63 31.96
C SER A 71 24.14 13.33 32.21
N LYS A 72 23.71 13.27 33.47
CA LYS A 72 22.56 13.97 34.02
C LYS A 72 22.48 15.40 33.47
N ASN A 73 21.25 15.87 33.26
CA ASN A 73 20.87 17.22 32.86
C ASN A 73 21.34 18.28 33.88
N GLU A 74 22.65 18.45 34.00
CA GLU A 74 23.26 19.35 34.95
C GLU A 74 24.00 20.42 34.15
N LEU A 75 23.64 21.69 34.43
CA LEU A 75 24.41 22.85 33.98
C LEU A 75 25.82 22.74 34.56
N ASP A 76 26.82 23.19 33.80
CA ASP A 76 28.20 23.21 34.28
C ASP A 76 28.28 23.93 35.64
N ALA A 77 29.03 23.34 36.56
CA ALA A 77 29.18 23.86 37.92
C ALA A 77 29.72 25.31 37.93
N ASP A 78 30.55 25.65 36.94
CA ASP A 78 31.10 26.99 36.76
C ASP A 78 30.01 28.02 36.39
N VAL A 79 29.04 27.63 35.55
CA VAL A 79 27.89 28.49 35.19
C VAL A 79 26.98 28.73 36.41
N LEU A 80 26.77 27.69 37.22
CA LEU A 80 26.03 27.82 38.48
C LEU A 80 26.76 28.72 39.48
N ALA A 81 28.09 28.61 39.58
CA ALA A 81 28.92 29.46 40.45
C ALA A 81 28.93 30.92 40.00
N GLU A 82 28.98 31.19 38.69
CA GLU A 82 28.82 32.56 38.14
C GLU A 82 27.46 33.16 38.49
N LEU A 83 26.39 32.36 38.39
CA LEU A 83 25.05 32.78 38.79
C LEU A 83 24.94 33.01 40.30
N ASP A 84 25.60 32.19 41.12
CA ASP A 84 25.63 32.34 42.58
C ASP A 84 26.41 33.59 43.02
N ALA A 85 27.45 33.99 42.26
CA ALA A 85 28.18 35.23 42.48
C ALA A 85 27.35 36.50 42.22
N THR A 86 26.18 36.39 41.57
CA THR A 86 25.26 37.53 41.36
C THR A 86 24.26 37.74 42.49
N LEU A 87 24.28 36.89 43.52
CA LEU A 87 23.39 37.04 44.68
C LEU A 87 23.83 38.25 45.55
N PRO A 88 22.89 39.08 46.03
CA PRO A 88 23.20 40.21 46.90
C PRO A 88 23.91 39.76 48.18
N GLU A 89 24.96 40.48 48.58
CA GLU A 89 25.59 40.30 49.89
C GLU A 89 24.91 41.20 50.95
N ARG A 90 24.81 40.72 52.20
CA ARG A 90 24.18 41.48 53.28
C ARG A 90 25.07 42.66 53.69
N ALA A 91 24.79 43.84 53.16
CA ALA A 91 25.68 45.00 53.24
C ALA A 91 25.40 45.99 54.40
N GLN A 92 24.18 46.05 54.93
CA GLN A 92 23.77 47.11 55.85
C GLN A 92 23.57 46.62 57.29
N ASP A 93 24.37 47.19 58.19
CA ASP A 93 24.37 46.91 59.62
C ASP A 93 24.10 48.21 60.38
N ALA A 94 22.87 48.34 60.90
CA ALA A 94 22.38 49.52 61.60
C ALA A 94 23.16 49.79 62.90
N SER A 95 23.84 48.78 63.47
CA SER A 95 24.66 48.94 64.68
C SER A 95 25.92 49.78 64.48
N ARG A 96 26.34 49.96 63.21
CA ARG A 96 27.52 50.76 62.84
C ARG A 96 27.21 52.24 62.66
N LEU A 97 25.93 52.61 62.67
CA LEU A 97 25.47 53.98 62.46
C LEU A 97 25.36 54.73 63.80
N ASN A 98 25.63 56.04 63.76
CA ASN A 98 25.41 56.91 64.92
C ASN A 98 23.90 57.24 65.08
N SER A 99 23.49 57.65 66.28
CA SER A 99 22.07 57.89 66.63
C SER A 99 21.35 58.89 65.68
N LYS A 100 22.06 59.91 65.19
CA LYS A 100 21.52 60.89 64.23
C LYS A 100 21.30 60.28 62.84
N ALA A 101 22.22 59.43 62.38
CA ALA A 101 22.12 58.74 61.09
C ALA A 101 21.00 57.69 61.11
N VAL A 102 20.82 56.96 62.22
CA VAL A 102 19.72 55.99 62.39
C VAL A 102 18.36 56.70 62.31
N ALA A 103 18.19 57.83 62.99
CA ALA A 103 16.95 58.60 62.95
C ALA A 103 16.65 59.15 61.55
N GLN A 104 17.66 59.61 60.81
CA GLN A 104 17.51 60.08 59.43
C GLN A 104 17.10 58.94 58.47
N GLU A 105 17.68 57.75 58.59
CA GLU A 105 17.34 56.61 57.73
C GLU A 105 15.94 56.03 58.02
N LEU A 106 15.49 56.08 59.27
CA LEU A 106 14.11 55.75 59.65
C LEU A 106 13.13 56.76 59.07
N GLU A 107 13.40 58.07 59.18
CA GLU A 107 12.56 59.12 58.60
C GLU A 107 12.48 59.03 57.07
N LEU A 108 13.60 58.73 56.39
CA LEU A 108 13.64 58.49 54.94
C LEU A 108 12.76 57.31 54.51
N ARG A 109 12.59 56.30 55.38
CA ARG A 109 11.72 55.14 55.18
C ARG A 109 10.32 55.32 55.78
N ASN A 110 9.94 56.56 56.12
CA ASN A 110 8.65 56.92 56.73
C ASN A 110 8.35 56.24 58.09
N VAL A 111 9.37 55.80 58.82
CA VAL A 111 9.24 55.27 60.19
C VAL A 111 9.66 56.34 61.19
N LYS A 112 8.79 56.65 62.16
CA LYS A 112 9.10 57.65 63.19
C LYS A 112 10.08 57.08 64.22
N PRO A 113 11.21 57.75 64.52
CA PRO A 113 12.11 57.33 65.59
C PRO A 113 11.41 57.40 66.96
N THR A 114 11.61 56.40 67.81
CA THR A 114 11.10 56.36 69.19
C THR A 114 11.91 57.25 70.14
N GLY A 115 13.12 57.65 69.72
CA GLY A 115 14.05 58.45 70.52
C GLY A 115 14.93 57.61 71.44
N PHE A 116 14.73 56.29 71.46
CA PHE A 116 15.58 55.32 72.15
C PHE A 116 16.47 54.61 71.14
N GLN A 117 17.78 54.92 71.19
CA GLN A 117 18.77 54.42 70.24
C GLN A 117 18.73 52.89 70.07
N GLY A 118 18.48 52.11 71.13
CA GLY A 118 18.42 50.66 71.05
C GLY A 118 17.18 50.10 70.33
N GLU A 119 16.05 50.82 70.38
CA GLU A 119 14.83 50.46 69.67
C GLU A 119 14.88 50.94 68.22
N ASP A 120 15.38 52.16 67.99
CA ASP A 120 15.55 52.75 66.66
C ASP A 120 16.55 51.94 65.80
N VAL A 121 17.67 51.49 66.40
CA VAL A 121 18.64 50.61 65.71
C VAL A 121 18.01 49.25 65.37
N LYS A 122 17.17 48.69 66.26
CA LYS A 122 16.47 47.43 65.98
C LYS A 122 15.43 47.58 64.88
N ALA A 123 14.65 48.67 64.90
CA ALA A 123 13.65 48.96 63.88
C ALA A 123 14.33 49.15 62.51
N LEU A 124 15.44 49.90 62.45
CA LEU A 124 16.18 50.12 61.21
C LEU A 124 16.83 48.82 60.70
N GLN A 125 17.39 48.00 61.59
CA GLN A 125 17.96 46.70 61.19
C GLN A 125 16.88 45.75 60.64
N ALA A 126 15.68 45.76 61.21
CA ALA A 126 14.57 44.95 60.69
C ALA A 126 14.16 45.37 59.27
N LEU A 127 14.13 46.68 59.00
CA LEU A 127 13.87 47.20 57.64
C LEU A 127 14.97 46.80 56.66
N TYR A 128 16.24 46.89 57.05
CA TYR A 128 17.37 46.43 56.22
C TYR A 128 17.30 44.92 55.95
N ASP A 129 16.89 44.12 56.93
CA ASP A 129 16.75 42.67 56.77
C ASP A 129 15.56 42.31 55.87
N GLU A 130 14.45 43.05 55.94
CA GLU A 130 13.31 42.91 55.02
C GLU A 130 13.68 43.31 53.59
N GLU A 131 14.32 44.48 53.39
CA GLU A 131 14.78 44.95 52.08
C GLU A 131 15.75 43.95 51.44
N TYR A 132 16.71 43.43 52.22
CA TYR A 132 17.65 42.40 51.77
C TYR A 132 16.95 41.07 51.45
N ALA A 133 15.96 40.66 52.24
CA ALA A 133 15.20 39.43 51.98
C ALA A 133 14.40 39.52 50.68
N GLU A 134 13.76 40.67 50.40
CA GLU A 134 13.09 40.92 49.12
C GLU A 134 14.07 40.92 47.94
N GLU A 135 15.20 41.60 48.08
CA GLU A 135 16.21 41.66 47.03
C GLU A 135 16.81 40.29 46.72
N LEU A 136 17.12 39.50 47.76
CA LEU A 136 17.58 38.13 47.65
C LEU A 136 16.52 37.23 47.01
N ALA A 137 15.24 37.39 47.34
CA ALA A 137 14.14 36.66 46.71
C ALA A 137 14.06 36.97 45.21
N ARG A 138 14.08 38.26 44.83
CA ARG A 138 14.08 38.68 43.42
C ARG A 138 15.32 38.18 42.67
N ALA A 139 16.49 38.17 43.31
CA ALA A 139 17.72 37.64 42.72
C ALA A 139 17.66 36.12 42.51
N LYS A 140 17.13 35.38 43.48
CA LYS A 140 16.89 33.93 43.37
C LYS A 140 15.90 33.59 42.27
N GLU A 141 14.83 34.37 42.11
CA GLU A 141 13.86 34.20 41.01
C GLU A 141 14.51 34.46 39.64
N ARG A 142 15.27 35.55 39.49
CA ARG A 142 16.04 35.83 38.26
C ARG A 142 17.00 34.69 37.94
N ARG A 143 17.73 34.18 38.93
CA ARG A 143 18.61 33.02 38.77
C ARG A 143 17.86 31.79 38.30
N ALA A 144 16.70 31.48 38.90
CA ALA A 144 15.90 30.33 38.51
C ALA A 144 15.41 30.43 37.06
N LEU A 145 15.01 31.63 36.61
CA LEU A 145 14.61 31.86 35.21
C LEU A 145 15.77 31.65 34.24
N VAL A 146 16.96 32.17 34.56
CA VAL A 146 18.15 31.99 33.72
C VAL A 146 18.55 30.52 33.63
N ILE A 147 18.50 29.78 34.75
CA ILE A 147 18.74 28.33 34.78
C ILE A 147 17.77 27.60 33.86
N LEU A 148 16.48 27.91 33.93
CA LEU A 148 15.47 27.27 33.08
C LEU A 148 15.70 27.57 31.59
N GLN A 149 16.02 28.82 31.24
CA GLN A 149 16.36 29.20 29.86
C GLN A 149 17.58 28.45 29.36
N LYS A 150 18.64 28.36 30.17
CA LYS A 150 19.85 27.62 29.81
C LYS A 150 19.60 26.13 29.64
N GLN A 151 18.74 25.54 30.47
CA GLN A 151 18.31 24.14 30.29
C GLN A 151 17.55 23.93 28.98
N GLN A 152 16.67 24.86 28.59
CA GLN A 152 15.98 24.81 27.30
C GLN A 152 16.96 24.92 26.13
N GLU A 153 17.90 25.86 26.17
CA GLU A 153 18.94 26.02 25.14
C GLU A 153 19.78 24.74 24.99
N ILE A 154 20.17 24.10 26.10
CA ILE A 154 20.92 22.83 26.10
C ILE A 154 20.10 21.71 25.46
N GLU A 155 18.82 21.57 25.81
CA GLU A 155 17.95 20.54 25.23
C GLU A 155 17.69 20.77 23.74
N GLU A 156 17.50 22.03 23.31
CA GLU A 156 17.38 22.39 21.89
C GLU A 156 18.67 22.10 21.12
N GLU A 157 19.84 22.43 21.68
CA GLU A 157 21.13 22.14 21.06
C GLU A 157 21.38 20.63 20.99
N ARG A 158 21.04 19.86 22.02
CA ARG A 158 21.11 18.39 22.01
C ARG A 158 20.23 17.79 20.93
N LEU A 159 18.99 18.26 20.82
CA LEU A 159 18.08 17.82 19.77
C LEU A 159 18.65 18.16 18.39
N ARG A 160 19.18 19.37 18.21
CA ARG A 160 19.82 19.80 16.97
C ARG A 160 21.03 18.94 16.61
N ARG A 161 21.95 18.70 17.55
CA ARG A 161 23.13 17.84 17.36
C ARG A 161 22.72 16.41 17.02
N LYS A 162 21.67 15.88 17.66
CA LYS A 162 21.11 14.57 17.34
C LYS A 162 20.58 14.52 15.90
N MET A 163 19.80 15.52 15.48
CA MET A 163 19.28 15.61 14.12
C MET A 163 20.40 15.75 13.07
N GLU A 164 21.42 16.57 13.35
CA GLU A 164 22.59 16.75 12.48
C GLU A 164 23.40 15.44 12.37
N ARG A 165 23.59 14.72 13.47
CA ARG A 165 24.22 13.38 13.48
C ARG A 165 23.42 12.37 12.67
N GLU A 166 22.12 12.27 12.91
CA GLU A 166 21.24 11.36 12.17
C GLU A 166 21.24 11.67 10.66
N ALA A 167 21.26 12.95 10.28
CA ALA A 167 21.36 13.37 8.88
C ALA A 167 22.73 13.03 8.25
N ALA A 168 23.82 13.21 8.99
CA ALA A 168 25.16 12.84 8.53
C ALA A 168 25.31 11.31 8.38
N GLU A 169 24.74 10.53 9.29
CA GLU A 169 24.66 9.07 9.19
C GLU A 169 23.85 8.65 7.95
N GLU A 170 22.70 9.28 7.70
CA GLU A 170 21.86 9.05 6.51
C GLU A 170 22.63 9.32 5.21
N GLN A 171 23.34 10.46 5.15
CA GLN A 171 24.13 10.83 3.98
C GLN A 171 25.30 9.87 3.74
N THR A 172 26.05 9.53 4.79
CA THR A 172 27.17 8.59 4.71
C THR A 172 26.70 7.20 4.26
N ALA A 173 25.57 6.72 4.80
CA ALA A 173 24.99 5.44 4.41
C ALA A 173 24.49 5.45 2.95
N LEU A 174 23.93 6.57 2.50
CA LEU A 174 23.48 6.76 1.12
C LEU A 174 24.63 6.73 0.12
N GLU A 175 25.74 7.38 0.46
CA GLU A 175 26.99 7.36 -0.33
C GLU A 175 27.60 5.96 -0.38
N ALA A 176 27.53 5.21 0.73
CA ALA A 176 27.99 3.83 0.80
C ALA A 176 27.15 2.85 -0.02
N SER A 177 25.87 3.17 -0.31
CA SER A 177 24.96 2.31 -1.08
C SER A 177 24.40 2.99 -2.34
N PRO A 178 25.16 2.98 -3.45
CA PRO A 178 24.73 3.54 -4.74
C PRO A 178 23.42 2.93 -5.26
N ARG A 179 23.15 1.66 -4.94
CA ARG A 179 21.92 0.96 -5.33
C ARG A 179 20.70 1.63 -4.69
N VAL A 180 20.75 1.90 -3.38
CA VAL A 180 19.63 2.54 -2.67
C VAL A 180 19.47 3.98 -3.14
N SER A 181 20.57 4.70 -3.36
CA SER A 181 20.54 6.04 -3.96
C SER A 181 19.85 6.07 -5.33
N PHE A 182 20.17 5.12 -6.21
CA PHE A 182 19.49 4.96 -7.50
C PHE A 182 17.99 4.72 -7.35
N TRP A 183 17.59 3.86 -6.40
CA TRP A 183 16.17 3.61 -6.13
C TRP A 183 15.45 4.83 -5.59
N LEU A 184 16.05 5.59 -4.67
CA LEU A 184 15.46 6.81 -4.14
C LEU A 184 15.24 7.86 -5.25
N ALA A 185 16.26 8.09 -6.08
CA ALA A 185 16.13 8.97 -7.24
C ALA A 185 15.06 8.46 -8.24
N GLY A 186 14.97 7.13 -8.42
CA GLY A 186 13.98 6.49 -9.27
C GLY A 186 12.54 6.64 -8.76
N ILE A 187 12.32 6.56 -7.45
CA ILE A 187 11.03 6.78 -6.79
C ILE A 187 10.61 8.24 -6.96
N GLU A 188 11.51 9.18 -6.67
CA GLU A 188 11.24 10.63 -6.83
C GLU A 188 10.91 11.00 -8.28
N ALA A 189 11.62 10.40 -9.24
CA ALA A 189 11.39 10.61 -10.67
C ALA A 189 10.23 9.79 -11.26
N ARG A 190 9.61 8.87 -10.48
CA ARG A 190 8.60 7.89 -10.93
C ARG A 190 9.04 7.04 -12.14
N LYS A 191 10.32 6.66 -12.17
CA LYS A 191 10.93 5.87 -13.26
C LYS A 191 11.44 4.51 -12.80
N CYS A 192 11.27 4.17 -11.52
CA CYS A 192 11.67 2.88 -10.99
C CYS A 192 10.74 1.74 -11.48
N PRO A 193 11.19 0.49 -11.49
CA PRO A 193 10.28 -0.66 -11.61
C PRO A 193 9.21 -0.66 -10.51
N ARG A 194 8.07 -1.31 -10.76
CA ARG A 194 6.98 -1.44 -9.76
C ARG A 194 7.33 -2.36 -8.60
N ASP A 195 8.34 -3.21 -8.79
CA ASP A 195 8.81 -4.17 -7.79
C ASP A 195 10.24 -3.79 -7.38
N ALA A 196 10.38 -3.30 -6.15
CA ALA A 196 11.66 -2.94 -5.55
C ALA A 196 12.13 -4.06 -4.63
N GLN A 197 13.35 -4.52 -4.89
CA GLN A 197 14.09 -5.39 -3.99
C GLN A 197 15.28 -4.57 -3.48
N LEU A 198 15.35 -4.36 -2.18
CA LEU A 198 16.39 -3.59 -1.52
C LEU A 198 16.94 -4.43 -0.36
N HIS A 199 18.09 -5.06 -0.59
CA HIS A 199 18.80 -5.79 0.46
C HIS A 199 19.84 -4.87 1.11
N ASP A 200 20.36 -5.30 2.26
CA ASP A 200 21.38 -4.58 3.04
C ASP A 200 20.92 -3.17 3.47
N ILE A 201 19.61 -3.00 3.72
CA ILE A 201 19.10 -1.74 4.25
C ILE A 201 19.48 -1.63 5.73
N THR A 202 20.26 -0.61 6.05
CA THR A 202 20.59 -0.23 7.42
C THR A 202 19.53 0.74 7.98
N PRO A 203 19.49 0.98 9.31
CA PRO A 203 18.51 1.89 9.91
C PRO A 203 18.53 3.30 9.29
N PRO A 204 19.70 3.95 9.02
CA PRO A 204 19.73 5.25 8.34
C PRO A 204 19.17 5.21 6.91
N LEU A 205 19.44 4.14 6.15
CA LEU A 205 18.88 3.99 4.80
C LEU A 205 17.37 3.80 4.84
N CYS A 206 16.85 3.04 5.82
CA CYS A 206 15.41 2.89 6.02
C CYS A 206 14.75 4.24 6.33
N ARG A 207 15.34 5.06 7.22
CA ARG A 207 14.86 6.43 7.53
C ARG A 207 14.76 7.29 6.28
N THR A 208 15.79 7.24 5.44
CA THR A 208 15.84 7.98 4.17
C THR A 208 14.78 7.49 3.19
N LEU A 209 14.60 6.17 3.07
CA LEU A 209 13.61 5.53 2.20
C LEU A 209 12.16 5.84 2.59
N CYS A 210 11.86 5.94 3.88
CA CYS A 210 10.51 6.23 4.37
C CYS A 210 9.96 7.58 3.88
N LYS A 211 10.84 8.58 3.65
CA LYS A 211 10.45 9.94 3.24
C LYS A 211 9.75 9.96 1.87
N PRO A 212 10.35 9.47 0.76
CA PRO A 212 9.67 9.43 -0.53
C PRO A 212 8.56 8.37 -0.59
N LEU A 213 8.68 7.25 0.15
CA LEU A 213 7.65 6.20 0.15
C LEU A 213 6.28 6.70 0.62
N GLN A 214 6.20 7.66 1.54
CA GLN A 214 4.92 8.22 2.01
C GLN A 214 4.04 8.76 0.88
N LYS A 215 4.65 9.36 -0.13
CA LYS A 215 3.93 10.03 -1.24
C LYS A 215 3.90 9.18 -2.51
N ASP A 216 4.64 8.08 -2.51
CA ASP A 216 4.73 7.23 -3.67
C ASP A 216 3.45 6.39 -3.85
N ASN A 217 3.01 6.30 -5.09
CA ASN A 217 1.90 5.45 -5.51
C ASN A 217 2.25 4.60 -6.74
N TRP A 218 3.52 4.62 -7.15
CA TRP A 218 4.01 3.90 -8.30
C TRP A 218 4.50 2.49 -7.94
N LEU A 219 5.17 2.36 -6.79
CA LEU A 219 5.68 1.10 -6.30
C LEU A 219 4.54 0.21 -5.80
N VAL A 220 4.53 -1.05 -6.26
CA VAL A 220 3.52 -2.06 -5.93
C VAL A 220 4.09 -3.12 -5.00
N SER A 221 5.36 -3.48 -5.16
CA SER A 221 6.05 -4.43 -4.28
C SER A 221 7.31 -3.83 -3.69
N LEU A 222 7.49 -3.97 -2.38
CA LEU A 222 8.69 -3.60 -1.66
C LEU A 222 9.19 -4.80 -0.87
N ASP A 223 10.40 -5.24 -1.19
CA ASP A 223 11.11 -6.30 -0.49
C ASP A 223 12.35 -5.72 0.17
N LEU A 224 12.36 -5.74 1.51
CA LEU A 224 13.48 -5.33 2.35
C LEU A 224 14.11 -6.53 3.08
N SER A 225 13.80 -7.75 2.65
CA SER A 225 14.18 -8.97 3.37
C SER A 225 15.70 -9.07 3.56
N HIS A 226 16.09 -9.64 4.69
CA HIS A 226 17.47 -9.78 5.15
C HIS A 226 18.22 -8.44 5.29
N SER A 227 17.53 -7.42 5.80
CA SER A 227 18.09 -6.10 6.08
C SER A 227 18.06 -5.77 7.56
N ASP A 228 18.95 -4.93 8.06
CA ASP A 228 18.92 -4.48 9.47
C ASP A 228 18.03 -3.25 9.62
N VAL A 229 16.72 -3.40 9.38
CA VAL A 229 15.75 -2.30 9.54
C VAL A 229 15.67 -1.91 11.02
N GLY A 230 15.54 -2.92 11.89
CA GLY A 230 15.45 -2.74 13.33
C GLY A 230 14.09 -2.19 13.78
N ASP A 231 13.83 -2.31 15.08
CA ASP A 231 12.53 -1.98 15.67
C ASP A 231 12.16 -0.48 15.52
N ALA A 232 13.14 0.42 15.70
CA ALA A 232 12.93 1.86 15.58
C ALA A 232 12.62 2.31 14.14
N SER A 233 13.35 1.82 13.14
CA SER A 233 13.06 2.15 11.74
C SER A 233 11.82 1.43 11.23
N GLY A 234 11.49 0.25 11.77
CA GLY A 234 10.23 -0.45 11.53
C GLY A 234 9.01 0.40 11.89
N VAL A 235 9.06 1.15 12.99
CA VAL A 235 8.02 2.12 13.36
C VAL A 235 7.89 3.25 12.33
N LEU A 236 9.01 3.74 11.79
CA LEU A 236 9.00 4.78 10.76
C LEU A 236 8.46 4.26 9.42
N LEU A 237 8.83 3.03 9.06
CA LEU A 237 8.31 2.35 7.88
C LEU A 237 6.80 2.14 7.98
N ALA A 238 6.31 1.69 9.13
CA ALA A 238 4.88 1.54 9.37
C ALA A 238 4.14 2.88 9.22
N LYS A 239 4.66 3.97 9.80
CA LYS A 239 4.09 5.31 9.61
C LYS A 239 4.06 5.73 8.15
N ALA A 240 5.12 5.42 7.39
CA ALA A 240 5.17 5.73 5.96
C ALA A 240 4.11 4.94 5.17
N LEU A 241 3.92 3.67 5.51
CA LEU A 241 2.94 2.79 4.87
C LEU A 241 1.49 3.15 5.19
N CYS A 242 1.19 3.73 6.35
CA CYS A 242 -0.15 4.24 6.64
C CYS A 242 -0.60 5.32 5.63
N ALA A 243 0.33 6.15 5.15
CA ALA A 243 0.06 7.18 4.15
C ALA A 243 0.19 6.69 2.70
N ASN A 244 0.95 5.61 2.47
CA ASN A 244 1.18 5.07 1.15
C ASN A 244 -0.09 4.44 0.54
N ALA A 245 -0.33 4.68 -0.74
CA ALA A 245 -1.49 4.15 -1.47
C ALA A 245 -1.10 3.38 -2.75
N GLY A 246 0.16 2.96 -2.88
CA GLY A 246 0.65 2.18 -4.03
C GLY A 246 0.97 0.72 -3.67
N ILE A 247 1.64 0.52 -2.53
CA ILE A 247 2.23 -0.76 -2.17
C ILE A 247 1.14 -1.78 -1.83
N GLN A 248 1.26 -2.95 -2.46
CA GLN A 248 0.38 -4.11 -2.31
C GLN A 248 1.12 -5.33 -1.75
N ARG A 249 2.44 -5.41 -1.91
CA ARG A 249 3.29 -6.48 -1.36
C ARG A 249 4.44 -5.88 -0.55
N LEU A 250 4.59 -6.35 0.68
CA LEU A 250 5.65 -5.95 1.59
C LEU A 250 6.34 -7.20 2.15
N GLU A 251 7.62 -7.36 1.85
CA GLU A 251 8.44 -8.46 2.39
C GLU A 251 9.45 -7.87 3.40
N LEU A 252 9.36 -8.30 4.65
CA LEU A 252 10.20 -7.87 5.77
C LEU A 252 10.81 -9.09 6.49
N GLU A 253 11.16 -10.14 5.74
CA GLU A 253 11.77 -11.32 6.32
C GLU A 253 13.13 -10.97 6.96
N ALA A 254 13.39 -11.49 8.16
CA ALA A 254 14.68 -11.32 8.85
C ALA A 254 15.15 -9.86 8.91
N CYS A 255 14.24 -8.95 9.30
CA CYS A 255 14.46 -7.50 9.32
C CYS A 255 14.82 -6.93 10.70
N ASN A 256 15.07 -7.81 11.68
CA ASN A 256 15.32 -7.46 13.08
C ASN A 256 14.18 -6.63 13.71
N LEU A 257 12.94 -6.92 13.33
CA LEU A 257 11.74 -6.25 13.86
C LEU A 257 11.34 -6.84 15.22
N GLY A 258 10.89 -5.97 16.11
CA GLY A 258 10.47 -6.32 17.46
C GLY A 258 9.02 -5.95 17.77
N PRO A 259 8.64 -5.98 19.07
CA PRO A 259 7.28 -5.67 19.53
C PRO A 259 6.79 -4.27 19.17
N ARG A 260 7.68 -3.26 19.14
CA ARG A 260 7.27 -1.87 18.85
C ARG A 260 6.98 -1.68 17.37
N ALA A 261 7.77 -2.28 16.49
CA ALA A 261 7.50 -2.31 15.06
C ALA A 261 6.22 -3.07 14.76
N LEU A 262 5.99 -4.22 15.40
CA LEU A 262 4.74 -4.97 15.25
C LEU A 262 3.52 -4.12 15.65
N ARG A 263 3.60 -3.44 16.79
CA ARG A 263 2.55 -2.51 17.24
C ARG A 263 2.29 -1.40 16.23
N ALA A 264 3.33 -0.84 15.62
CA ALA A 264 3.16 0.18 14.59
C ALA A 264 2.57 -0.40 13.29
N LEU A 265 2.94 -1.62 12.91
CA LEU A 265 2.37 -2.34 11.76
C LEU A 265 0.89 -2.68 11.97
N ALA A 266 0.41 -2.80 13.21
CA ALA A 266 -1.02 -2.91 13.49
C ALA A 266 -1.81 -1.70 12.95
N SER A 267 -1.27 -0.48 13.11
CA SER A 267 -1.88 0.73 12.55
C SER A 267 -1.90 0.72 11.02
N VAL A 268 -0.94 0.04 10.38
CA VAL A 268 -0.96 -0.17 8.92
C VAL A 268 -2.15 -1.02 8.52
N LEU A 269 -2.46 -2.10 9.26
CA LEU A 269 -3.64 -2.91 8.99
C LEU A 269 -4.95 -2.13 9.11
N GLU A 270 -5.04 -1.20 10.06
CA GLU A 270 -6.23 -0.37 10.25
C GLU A 270 -6.38 0.70 9.17
N GLN A 271 -5.29 1.36 8.79
CA GLN A 271 -5.32 2.57 7.96
C GLN A 271 -5.06 2.29 6.48
N ASN A 272 -4.09 1.44 6.15
CA ASN A 272 -3.71 1.18 4.78
C ASN A 272 -4.78 0.31 4.07
N LYS A 273 -5.18 0.73 2.86
CA LYS A 273 -6.22 0.05 2.05
C LYS A 273 -5.68 -0.59 0.77
N THR A 274 -4.36 -0.63 0.59
CA THR A 274 -3.72 -1.14 -0.63
C THR A 274 -2.94 -2.42 -0.39
N LEU A 275 -2.40 -2.62 0.80
CA LEU A 275 -1.61 -3.80 1.13
C LEU A 275 -2.45 -5.08 1.05
N ARG A 276 -1.93 -6.06 0.31
CA ARG A 276 -2.53 -7.37 0.04
C ARG A 276 -1.67 -8.53 0.57
N HIS A 277 -0.36 -8.35 0.60
CA HIS A 277 0.61 -9.35 1.05
C HIS A 277 1.60 -8.70 2.02
N MET A 278 1.83 -9.33 3.17
CA MET A 278 2.83 -8.92 4.14
C MET A 278 3.58 -10.16 4.65
N SER A 279 4.91 -10.17 4.59
CA SER A 279 5.74 -11.14 5.29
C SER A 279 6.52 -10.46 6.41
N LEU A 280 6.44 -11.04 7.60
CA LEU A 280 7.19 -10.69 8.80
C LEU A 280 8.03 -11.88 9.27
N GLU A 281 8.27 -12.86 8.39
CA GLU A 281 8.97 -14.10 8.71
C GLU A 281 10.34 -13.84 9.39
N ASN A 282 10.68 -14.70 10.33
CA ASN A 282 11.99 -14.69 11.00
C ASN A 282 12.33 -13.35 11.70
N ASN A 283 11.34 -12.72 12.33
CA ASN A 283 11.51 -11.57 13.23
C ASN A 283 11.02 -11.93 14.63
N MET A 284 11.77 -11.60 15.69
CA MET A 284 11.31 -11.81 17.08
C MET A 284 10.30 -10.72 17.45
N LEU A 285 9.04 -10.92 17.08
CA LEU A 285 7.99 -9.91 17.22
C LEU A 285 7.43 -9.81 18.66
N THR A 286 7.86 -10.70 19.53
CA THR A 286 7.65 -10.66 20.98
C THR A 286 8.97 -10.33 21.67
N GLY A 287 8.91 -9.89 22.92
CA GLY A 287 10.10 -9.58 23.72
C GLY A 287 11.05 -10.79 23.81
N PRO A 288 12.28 -10.61 24.30
CA PRO A 288 13.29 -11.68 24.36
C PRO A 288 12.81 -12.98 25.05
N ASN A 289 11.84 -12.85 25.96
CA ASN A 289 11.24 -13.96 26.71
C ASN A 289 9.83 -14.35 26.23
N GLY A 290 9.32 -13.72 25.16
CA GLY A 290 7.97 -13.96 24.63
C GLY A 290 6.83 -13.34 25.45
N ASP A 291 7.14 -12.39 26.33
CA ASP A 291 6.23 -11.75 27.28
C ASP A 291 5.65 -10.41 26.80
N GLU A 292 6.36 -9.69 25.92
CA GLU A 292 5.84 -8.46 25.32
C GLU A 292 4.82 -8.76 24.21
N LEU A 293 3.55 -8.88 24.61
CA LEU A 293 2.44 -9.20 23.72
C LEU A 293 1.64 -7.98 23.26
N GLU A 294 1.95 -6.77 23.75
CA GLU A 294 1.21 -5.54 23.38
C GLU A 294 1.17 -5.32 21.86
N GLY A 295 2.28 -5.61 21.16
CA GLY A 295 2.35 -5.52 19.71
C GLY A 295 1.47 -6.56 19.02
N VAL A 296 1.39 -7.77 19.56
CA VAL A 296 0.57 -8.87 19.04
C VAL A 296 -0.92 -8.59 19.25
N ASP A 297 -1.30 -8.08 20.42
CA ASP A 297 -2.67 -7.68 20.75
C ASP A 297 -3.16 -6.57 19.80
N ALA A 298 -2.35 -5.52 19.61
CA ALA A 298 -2.65 -4.47 18.66
C ALA A 298 -2.80 -5.03 17.24
N PHE A 299 -1.90 -5.92 16.83
CA PHE A 299 -1.93 -6.51 15.49
C PHE A 299 -3.17 -7.39 15.25
N GLY A 300 -3.59 -8.15 16.27
CA GLY A 300 -4.85 -8.92 16.23
C GLY A 300 -6.08 -8.03 16.08
N GLN A 301 -6.13 -6.90 16.78
CA GLN A 301 -7.19 -5.89 16.64
C GLN A 301 -7.18 -5.24 15.25
N GLY A 302 -6.00 -4.88 14.73
CA GLY A 302 -5.86 -4.35 13.38
C GLY A 302 -6.33 -5.35 12.31
N LEU A 303 -6.03 -6.64 12.50
CA LEU A 303 -6.47 -7.72 11.61
C LEU A 303 -7.99 -7.87 11.59
N GLN A 304 -8.67 -7.70 12.74
CA GLN A 304 -10.12 -7.75 12.88
C GLN A 304 -10.84 -6.80 11.90
N HIS A 305 -10.28 -5.61 11.69
CA HIS A 305 -10.87 -4.54 10.88
C HIS A 305 -10.25 -4.38 9.49
N ASN A 306 -9.14 -5.05 9.22
CA ASN A 306 -8.53 -5.01 7.89
C ASN A 306 -9.39 -5.75 6.86
N ILE A 307 -9.59 -5.13 5.70
CA ILE A 307 -10.43 -5.66 4.61
C ILE A 307 -9.64 -5.87 3.32
N THR A 308 -8.32 -5.82 3.38
CA THR A 308 -7.47 -5.71 2.19
C THR A 308 -6.39 -6.77 2.13
N LEU A 309 -5.79 -7.11 3.26
CA LEU A 309 -4.76 -8.12 3.36
C LEU A 309 -5.35 -9.50 3.04
N LEU A 310 -4.68 -10.21 2.13
CA LEU A 310 -5.05 -11.53 1.63
C LEU A 310 -4.07 -12.59 2.13
N MET A 311 -2.79 -12.24 2.26
CA MET A 311 -1.74 -13.14 2.73
C MET A 311 -0.87 -12.48 3.78
N LEU A 312 -0.64 -13.21 4.86
CA LEU A 312 0.23 -12.79 5.96
C LEU A 312 1.16 -13.95 6.31
N ASN A 313 2.46 -13.70 6.31
CA ASN A 313 3.44 -14.66 6.77
C ASN A 313 4.08 -14.17 8.08
N MET A 314 3.96 -14.96 9.13
CA MET A 314 4.55 -14.74 10.45
C MET A 314 5.28 -16.01 10.92
N TRP A 315 5.86 -16.78 9.99
CA TRP A 315 6.67 -17.95 10.34
C TRP A 315 7.88 -17.54 11.20
N ARG A 316 8.18 -18.31 12.25
CA ARG A 316 9.38 -18.12 13.11
C ARG A 316 9.39 -16.75 13.79
N THR A 317 8.23 -16.31 14.29
CA THR A 317 8.10 -14.96 14.87
C THR A 317 8.00 -14.89 16.39
N GLY A 318 8.10 -16.04 17.08
CA GLY A 318 8.10 -16.08 18.54
C GLY A 318 6.76 -15.72 19.21
N LEU A 319 5.64 -15.79 18.48
CA LEU A 319 4.30 -15.41 18.96
C LEU A 319 3.85 -16.15 20.23
N GLY A 320 4.25 -17.42 20.37
CA GLY A 320 3.77 -18.32 21.40
C GLY A 320 2.27 -18.65 21.28
N GLU A 321 1.79 -19.50 22.17
CA GLU A 321 0.37 -19.92 22.18
C GLU A 321 -0.58 -18.75 22.43
N VAL A 322 -0.19 -17.78 23.27
CA VAL A 322 -1.02 -16.60 23.56
C VAL A 322 -1.16 -15.73 22.31
N GLY A 323 -0.05 -15.44 21.62
CA GLY A 323 -0.09 -14.68 20.37
C GLY A 323 -0.86 -15.40 19.26
N GLY A 324 -0.74 -16.72 19.16
CA GLY A 324 -1.56 -17.52 18.24
C GLY A 324 -3.05 -17.41 18.52
N ASN A 325 -3.46 -17.40 19.80
CA ASN A 325 -4.85 -17.22 20.18
C ASN A 325 -5.39 -15.84 19.82
N VAL A 326 -4.59 -14.79 20.02
CA VAL A 326 -4.92 -13.42 19.65
C VAL A 326 -5.15 -13.28 18.14
N LEU A 327 -4.24 -13.83 17.33
CA LEU A 327 -4.39 -13.82 15.87
C LEU A 327 -5.67 -14.56 15.43
N ALA A 328 -5.93 -15.72 16.02
CA ALA A 328 -7.13 -16.48 15.72
C ALA A 328 -8.42 -15.74 16.13
N SER A 329 -8.44 -15.04 17.27
CA SER A 329 -9.57 -14.18 17.67
C SER A 329 -9.78 -13.01 16.71
N GLY A 330 -8.71 -12.37 16.25
CA GLY A 330 -8.79 -11.33 15.20
C GLY A 330 -9.38 -11.87 13.89
N LEU A 331 -9.02 -13.11 13.52
CA LEU A 331 -9.55 -13.78 12.33
C LEU A 331 -11.03 -14.17 12.41
N GLU A 332 -11.62 -14.25 13.60
CA GLU A 332 -13.05 -14.57 13.72
C GLU A 332 -13.92 -13.53 13.01
N GLN A 333 -13.52 -12.26 13.02
CA GLN A 333 -14.24 -11.16 12.35
C GLN A 333 -13.61 -10.75 11.02
N ASN A 334 -12.34 -11.08 10.79
CA ASN A 334 -11.71 -10.87 9.49
C ASN A 334 -12.28 -11.84 8.44
N ASN A 335 -12.70 -11.29 7.30
CA ASN A 335 -13.31 -12.07 6.21
C ASN A 335 -12.52 -12.00 4.91
N THR A 336 -11.27 -11.51 4.94
CA THR A 336 -10.48 -11.19 3.74
C THR A 336 -9.17 -11.95 3.68
N LEU A 337 -8.56 -12.27 4.82
CA LEU A 337 -7.31 -13.01 4.86
C LEU A 337 -7.58 -14.46 4.41
N LEU A 338 -6.79 -14.91 3.44
CA LEU A 338 -6.90 -16.22 2.80
C LEU A 338 -5.74 -17.15 3.16
N SER A 339 -4.60 -16.59 3.56
CA SER A 339 -3.42 -17.34 3.95
C SER A 339 -2.76 -16.68 5.15
N LEU A 340 -2.50 -17.48 6.20
CA LEU A 340 -1.71 -17.10 7.36
C LEU A 340 -0.67 -18.17 7.64
N GLY A 341 0.61 -17.84 7.48
CA GLY A 341 1.73 -18.67 7.91
C GLY A 341 2.11 -18.36 9.35
N VAL A 342 1.96 -19.30 10.27
CA VAL A 342 2.36 -19.14 11.69
C VAL A 342 3.22 -20.30 12.21
N GLY A 343 3.77 -21.09 11.29
CA GLY A 343 4.62 -22.23 11.63
C GLY A 343 5.81 -21.82 12.52
N CYS A 344 6.36 -22.80 13.25
CA CYS A 344 7.53 -22.61 14.11
C CYS A 344 7.51 -21.36 15.01
N SER A 345 6.31 -20.90 15.43
CA SER A 345 6.14 -19.69 16.24
C SER A 345 5.70 -19.99 17.67
N GLY A 346 5.81 -21.25 18.12
CA GLY A 346 5.42 -21.66 19.48
C GLY A 346 3.91 -21.78 19.69
N ILE A 347 3.14 -21.94 18.60
CA ILE A 347 1.69 -22.14 18.63
C ILE A 347 1.37 -23.64 18.67
N SER A 348 0.35 -24.02 19.42
CA SER A 348 -0.14 -25.39 19.51
C SER A 348 -0.92 -25.80 18.26
N SER A 349 -0.90 -27.10 17.96
CA SER A 349 -1.65 -27.67 16.84
C SER A 349 -3.16 -27.38 16.94
N ALA A 350 -3.73 -27.25 18.14
CA ALA A 350 -5.14 -26.91 18.33
C ALA A 350 -5.46 -25.51 17.79
N THR A 351 -4.60 -24.53 18.09
CA THR A 351 -4.75 -23.14 17.63
C THR A 351 -4.46 -23.02 16.13
N GLU A 352 -3.48 -23.76 15.59
CA GLU A 352 -3.24 -23.85 14.14
C GLU A 352 -4.47 -24.40 13.40
N VAL A 353 -5.12 -25.45 13.92
CA VAL A 353 -6.36 -25.99 13.34
C VAL A 353 -7.49 -24.95 13.39
N ARG A 354 -7.62 -24.20 14.49
CA ARG A 354 -8.60 -23.10 14.59
C ARG A 354 -8.38 -22.05 13.51
N ILE A 355 -7.13 -21.62 13.31
CA ILE A 355 -6.76 -20.67 12.25
C ILE A 355 -7.11 -21.24 10.88
N SER A 356 -6.76 -22.51 10.60
CA SER A 356 -7.05 -23.17 9.32
C SER A 356 -8.55 -23.14 8.98
N VAL A 357 -9.41 -23.47 9.94
CA VAL A 357 -10.88 -23.45 9.74
C VAL A 357 -11.38 -22.04 9.42
N LEU A 358 -10.84 -21.01 10.06
CA LEU A 358 -11.21 -19.61 9.79
C LEU A 358 -10.75 -19.16 8.39
N LEU A 359 -9.56 -19.56 7.96
CA LEU A 359 -9.06 -19.28 6.60
C LEU A 359 -9.89 -20.01 5.54
N ASP A 360 -10.27 -21.27 5.78
CA ASP A 360 -11.12 -22.05 4.87
C ASP A 360 -12.50 -21.39 4.69
N ARG A 361 -13.08 -20.86 5.78
CA ARG A 361 -14.31 -20.04 5.74
C ARG A 361 -14.13 -18.82 4.84
N ASN A 362 -13.04 -18.06 5.03
CA ASN A 362 -12.76 -16.87 4.23
C ASN A 362 -12.54 -17.22 2.75
N ALA A 363 -11.82 -18.31 2.47
CA ALA A 363 -11.59 -18.80 1.12
C ALA A 363 -12.88 -19.26 0.42
N ALA A 364 -13.77 -19.96 1.14
CA ALA A 364 -15.08 -20.34 0.62
C ALA A 364 -15.91 -19.09 0.25
N ARG A 365 -15.99 -18.12 1.16
CA ARG A 365 -16.67 -16.84 0.92
C ARG A 365 -16.11 -16.10 -0.30
N LYS A 366 -14.78 -16.04 -0.44
CA LYS A 366 -14.14 -15.40 -1.60
C LYS A 366 -14.52 -16.08 -2.92
N ARG A 367 -14.53 -17.42 -2.95
CA ARG A 367 -14.95 -18.19 -4.13
C ARG A 367 -16.41 -17.92 -4.50
N GLU A 368 -17.31 -17.82 -3.51
CA GLU A 368 -18.72 -17.48 -3.76
C GLU A 368 -18.88 -16.09 -4.37
N LEU A 369 -18.20 -15.08 -3.82
CA LEU A 369 -18.22 -13.72 -4.36
C LEU A 369 -17.65 -13.65 -5.78
N ASP A 370 -16.57 -14.37 -6.07
CA ASP A 370 -15.98 -14.44 -7.40
C ASP A 370 -16.92 -15.11 -8.42
N GLN A 371 -17.62 -16.16 -8.00
CA GLN A 371 -18.63 -16.83 -8.83
C GLN A 371 -19.80 -15.89 -9.13
N GLN A 372 -20.30 -15.15 -8.15
CA GLN A 372 -21.35 -14.15 -8.33
C GLN A 372 -20.90 -13.06 -9.31
N ALA A 373 -19.72 -12.47 -9.10
CA ALA A 373 -19.17 -11.44 -10.00
C ALA A 373 -18.98 -11.95 -11.44
N PHE A 374 -18.55 -13.20 -11.61
CA PHE A 374 -18.42 -13.83 -12.92
C PHE A 374 -19.78 -14.03 -13.60
N GLN A 375 -20.80 -14.48 -12.86
CA GLN A 375 -22.16 -14.65 -13.37
C GLN A 375 -22.77 -13.29 -13.76
N GLU A 376 -22.60 -12.25 -12.94
CA GLU A 376 -23.06 -10.89 -13.24
C GLU A 376 -22.38 -10.32 -14.48
N LYS A 377 -21.07 -10.53 -14.63
CA LYS A 377 -20.34 -10.12 -15.84
C LYS A 377 -20.88 -10.83 -17.07
N GLN A 378 -21.09 -12.15 -17.02
CA GLN A 378 -21.69 -12.88 -18.14
C GLN A 378 -23.09 -12.37 -18.49
N LYS A 379 -23.89 -12.03 -17.48
CA LYS A 379 -25.23 -11.47 -17.69
C LYS A 379 -25.13 -10.12 -18.41
N ARG A 380 -24.27 -9.22 -17.95
CA ARG A 380 -24.00 -7.93 -18.61
C ARG A 380 -23.52 -8.09 -20.05
N ASP A 381 -22.57 -8.99 -20.29
CA ASP A 381 -22.03 -9.23 -21.63
C ASP A 381 -23.11 -9.80 -22.58
N ARG A 382 -24.03 -10.64 -22.06
CA ARG A 382 -25.17 -11.15 -22.83
C ARG A 382 -26.20 -10.06 -23.14
N GLU A 383 -26.57 -9.25 -22.16
CA GLU A 383 -27.50 -8.12 -22.34
C GLU A 383 -26.93 -7.10 -23.34
N GLU A 384 -25.63 -6.82 -23.29
CA GLU A 384 -24.96 -5.94 -24.26
C GLU A 384 -24.91 -6.54 -25.67
N ALA A 385 -24.66 -7.85 -25.79
CA ALA A 385 -24.70 -8.55 -27.08
C ALA A 385 -26.12 -8.60 -27.67
N GLU A 386 -27.14 -8.82 -26.84
CA GLU A 386 -28.55 -8.81 -27.24
C GLU A 386 -28.97 -7.42 -27.73
N ARG A 387 -28.66 -6.36 -26.97
CA ARG A 387 -28.91 -4.97 -27.38
C ARG A 387 -28.25 -4.64 -28.72
N LYS A 388 -27.00 -5.10 -28.92
CA LYS A 388 -26.29 -4.91 -30.19
C LYS A 388 -26.95 -5.69 -31.33
N ALA A 389 -27.36 -6.93 -31.10
CA ALA A 389 -28.05 -7.74 -32.10
C ALA A 389 -29.41 -7.15 -32.48
N GLU A 390 -30.16 -6.60 -31.53
CA GLU A 390 -31.41 -5.87 -31.79
C GLU A 390 -31.18 -4.61 -32.65
N GLU A 391 -30.11 -3.85 -32.36
CA GLU A 391 -29.74 -2.69 -33.15
C GLU A 391 -29.30 -3.07 -34.57
N ASP A 392 -28.45 -4.10 -34.72
CA ASP A 392 -28.01 -4.62 -36.01
C ASP A 392 -29.21 -5.15 -36.83
N ALA A 393 -30.16 -5.83 -36.18
CA ALA A 393 -31.39 -6.32 -36.82
C ALA A 393 -32.31 -5.18 -37.25
N ARG A 394 -32.43 -4.11 -36.45
CA ARG A 394 -33.19 -2.90 -36.80
C ARG A 394 -32.59 -2.22 -38.03
N LEU A 395 -31.26 -2.04 -38.05
CA LEU A 395 -30.56 -1.45 -39.19
C LEU A 395 -30.70 -2.30 -40.44
N ALA A 396 -30.58 -3.63 -40.33
CA ALA A 396 -30.79 -4.55 -41.44
C ALA A 396 -32.23 -4.48 -42.00
N ALA A 397 -33.24 -4.36 -41.12
CA ALA A 397 -34.63 -4.20 -41.52
C ALA A 397 -34.88 -2.86 -42.24
N GLU A 398 -34.30 -1.76 -41.74
CA GLU A 398 -34.35 -0.45 -42.41
C GLU A 398 -33.66 -0.49 -43.78
N GLU A 399 -32.52 -1.18 -43.90
CA GLU A 399 -31.83 -1.37 -45.17
C GLU A 399 -32.63 -2.21 -46.18
N GLU A 400 -33.26 -3.28 -45.71
CA GLU A 400 -34.14 -4.13 -46.52
C GLU A 400 -35.36 -3.34 -47.03
N GLU A 401 -36.01 -2.56 -46.17
CA GLU A 401 -37.12 -1.69 -46.56
C GLU A 401 -36.69 -0.70 -47.64
N ARG A 402 -35.57 0.01 -47.43
CA ARG A 402 -35.01 0.93 -48.43
C ARG A 402 -34.68 0.21 -49.75
N TRP A 403 -34.18 -1.01 -49.68
CA TRP A 403 -33.91 -1.82 -50.88
C TRP A 403 -35.19 -2.21 -51.62
N LEU A 404 -36.23 -2.63 -50.89
CA LEU A 404 -37.53 -2.96 -51.45
C LEU A 404 -38.19 -1.75 -52.10
N GLU A 405 -38.10 -0.56 -51.50
CA GLU A 405 -38.59 0.70 -52.07
C GLU A 405 -37.88 1.06 -53.38
N ARG A 406 -36.54 1.05 -53.40
CA ARG A 406 -35.75 1.26 -54.62
C ARG A 406 -36.20 0.33 -55.74
N ARG A 407 -36.37 -0.96 -55.44
CA ARG A 407 -36.78 -1.97 -56.41
C ARG A 407 -38.23 -1.80 -56.90
N LYS A 408 -39.14 -1.30 -56.04
CA LYS A 408 -40.50 -0.91 -56.45
C LYS A 408 -40.45 0.23 -57.46
N VAL A 409 -39.64 1.26 -57.21
CA VAL A 409 -39.45 2.41 -58.11
C VAL A 409 -38.81 1.97 -59.43
N GLU A 410 -37.76 1.15 -59.42
CA GLU A 410 -37.15 0.58 -60.63
C GLU A 410 -38.15 -0.21 -61.49
N ARG A 411 -38.98 -1.04 -60.86
CA ARG A 411 -40.02 -1.78 -61.59
C ARG A 411 -41.09 -0.85 -62.16
N ALA A 412 -41.47 0.19 -61.44
CA ALA A 412 -42.46 1.17 -61.90
C ALA A 412 -41.93 2.00 -63.06
N THR A 413 -40.67 2.45 -62.98
CA THR A 413 -39.97 3.19 -64.04
C THR A 413 -39.79 2.32 -65.29
N ALA A 414 -39.30 1.09 -65.17
CA ALA A 414 -39.19 0.17 -66.32
C ALA A 414 -40.55 -0.12 -67.00
N ARG A 415 -41.64 -0.23 -66.23
CA ARG A 415 -43.00 -0.36 -66.78
C ARG A 415 -43.44 0.90 -67.51
N ALA A 416 -43.13 2.08 -66.97
CA ALA A 416 -43.44 3.36 -67.59
C ALA A 416 -42.64 3.55 -68.88
N GLU A 417 -41.35 3.22 -68.88
CA GLU A 417 -40.48 3.25 -70.06
C GLU A 417 -40.99 2.30 -71.15
N LYS A 418 -41.35 1.07 -70.80
CA LYS A 418 -41.91 0.11 -71.78
C LYS A 418 -43.22 0.61 -72.39
N LYS A 419 -44.10 1.20 -71.58
CA LYS A 419 -45.33 1.83 -72.08
C LYS A 419 -45.02 3.01 -73.01
N LEU A 420 -44.03 3.82 -72.66
CA LEU A 420 -43.59 4.94 -73.50
C LEU A 420 -43.00 4.44 -74.82
N GLU A 421 -42.16 3.39 -74.80
CA GLU A 421 -41.59 2.79 -75.99
C GLU A 421 -42.68 2.20 -76.89
N GLU A 422 -43.66 1.49 -76.32
CA GLU A 422 -44.81 0.95 -77.04
C GLU A 422 -45.65 2.07 -77.66
N GLN A 423 -45.92 3.15 -76.93
CA GLN A 423 -46.58 4.34 -77.46
C GLN A 423 -45.80 4.94 -78.64
N ARG A 424 -44.48 5.08 -78.52
CA ARG A 424 -43.61 5.58 -79.60
C ARG A 424 -43.64 4.66 -80.83
N ARG A 425 -43.65 3.33 -80.64
CA ARG A 425 -43.79 2.37 -81.75
C ARG A 425 -45.14 2.51 -82.45
N ILE A 426 -46.23 2.60 -81.70
CA ILE A 426 -47.58 2.83 -82.26
C ILE A 426 -47.64 4.15 -83.02
N GLU A 427 -47.03 5.22 -82.49
CA GLU A 427 -46.98 6.53 -83.12
C GLU A 427 -46.14 6.52 -84.40
N GLU A 428 -44.99 5.84 -84.39
CA GLU A 428 -44.16 5.66 -85.59
C GLU A 428 -44.89 4.83 -86.66
N GLU A 429 -45.58 3.74 -86.28
CA GLU A 429 -46.37 2.93 -87.20
C GLU A 429 -47.54 3.72 -87.80
N LYS A 430 -48.26 4.51 -86.99
CA LYS A 430 -49.28 5.45 -87.49
C LYS A 430 -48.69 6.46 -88.48
N ARG A 431 -47.51 7.02 -88.18
CA ARG A 431 -46.82 7.96 -89.08
C ARG A 431 -46.44 7.27 -90.40
N ARG A 432 -45.90 6.04 -90.35
CA ARG A 432 -45.58 5.26 -91.56
C ARG A 432 -46.82 4.97 -92.40
N LEU A 433 -47.92 4.54 -91.78
CA LEU A 433 -49.19 4.30 -92.46
C LEU A 433 -49.75 5.59 -93.09
N GLU A 434 -49.58 6.73 -92.42
CA GLU A 434 -49.98 8.03 -92.96
C GLU A 434 -49.10 8.47 -94.14
N GLU A 435 -47.78 8.28 -94.04
CA GLU A 435 -46.83 8.51 -95.15
C GLU A 435 -47.14 7.60 -96.34
N GLU A 436 -47.42 6.31 -96.13
CA GLU A 436 -47.84 5.37 -97.18
C GLU A 436 -49.18 5.78 -97.80
N ARG A 437 -50.15 6.24 -96.99
CA ARG A 437 -51.44 6.74 -97.48
C ARG A 437 -51.23 7.96 -98.37
N LEU A 438 -50.41 8.92 -97.95
CA LEU A 438 -50.07 10.12 -98.73
C LEU A 438 -49.32 9.76 -100.02
N ALA A 439 -48.34 8.84 -99.96
CA ALA A 439 -47.61 8.37 -101.13
C ALA A 439 -48.50 7.60 -102.12
N ALA A 440 -49.44 6.79 -101.62
CA ALA A 440 -50.43 6.10 -102.44
C ALA A 440 -51.38 7.10 -103.13
N GLU A 441 -51.82 8.13 -102.43
CA GLU A 441 -52.62 9.23 -102.99
C GLU A 441 -51.83 9.99 -104.08
N GLU A 442 -50.55 10.29 -103.85
CA GLU A 442 -49.68 10.91 -104.84
C GLU A 442 -49.41 10.00 -106.06
N ALA A 443 -49.17 8.70 -105.84
CA ALA A 443 -49.00 7.73 -106.92
C ALA A 443 -50.29 7.55 -107.74
N GLU A 444 -51.45 7.59 -107.11
CA GLU A 444 -52.76 7.57 -107.77
C GLU A 444 -52.95 8.82 -108.64
N ARG A 445 -52.60 10.00 -108.10
CA ARG A 445 -52.57 11.27 -108.85
C ARG A 445 -51.63 11.21 -110.06
N LEU A 446 -50.40 10.72 -109.90
CA LEU A 446 -49.44 10.53 -110.99
C LEU A 446 -49.92 9.49 -112.02
N ARG A 447 -50.61 8.42 -111.58
CA ARG A 447 -51.18 7.41 -112.48
C ARG A 447 -52.35 7.96 -113.28
N LEU A 448 -53.19 8.81 -112.68
CA LEU A 448 -54.23 9.56 -113.38
C LEU A 448 -53.62 10.51 -114.42
N GLU A 449 -52.54 11.22 -114.08
CA GLU A 449 -51.78 12.04 -115.06
C GLU A 449 -51.17 11.18 -116.19
N ALA A 450 -50.60 10.03 -115.89
CA ALA A 450 -50.03 9.12 -116.88
C ALA A 450 -51.11 8.49 -117.79
N LYS A 451 -52.31 8.20 -117.25
CA LYS A 451 -53.47 7.76 -118.05
C LYS A 451 -53.97 8.86 -118.98
N LYS A 452 -53.96 10.13 -118.54
CA LYS A 452 -54.20 11.29 -119.43
C LYS A 452 -53.17 11.32 -120.57
N LYS A 453 -51.89 11.05 -120.29
CA LYS A 453 -50.83 10.97 -121.32
C LYS A 453 -50.95 9.75 -122.26
N LYS A 454 -51.39 8.56 -121.78
CA LYS A 454 -51.50 7.32 -122.59
C LYS A 454 -52.77 7.19 -123.42
N LYS A 455 -53.91 7.79 -123.03
CA LYS A 455 -55.12 7.85 -123.88
C LYS A 455 -54.83 8.53 -125.23
N GLY A 456 -53.81 9.38 -125.32
CA GLY A 456 -53.33 9.93 -126.59
C GLY A 456 -52.68 8.93 -127.56
N LYS A 457 -52.21 7.74 -127.12
CA LYS A 457 -51.37 6.84 -127.95
C LYS A 457 -52.03 5.55 -128.46
N LYS A 458 -53.05 4.97 -127.80
CA LYS A 458 -53.54 3.59 -128.09
C LYS A 458 -54.72 3.45 -129.07
N GLY A 459 -55.25 4.55 -129.62
CA GLY A 459 -56.30 4.47 -130.65
C GLY A 459 -55.84 3.92 -132.01
N LYS A 460 -54.53 3.72 -132.24
CA LYS A 460 -53.97 3.62 -133.61
C LYS A 460 -53.68 2.23 -134.19
N LYS A 461 -53.73 1.10 -133.48
CA LYS A 461 -53.09 -0.16 -133.99
C LYS A 461 -53.89 -1.48 -134.00
N LYS A 462 -55.18 -1.52 -133.66
CA LYS A 462 -56.02 -2.71 -133.92
C LYS A 462 -56.64 -2.64 -135.33
N LYS A 463 -55.92 -3.07 -136.38
CA LYS A 463 -56.47 -3.44 -137.71
C LYS A 463 -55.38 -4.09 -138.58
N LYS A 464 -55.13 -5.39 -138.39
CA LYS A 464 -54.98 -6.43 -139.42
C LYS A 464 -54.46 -7.70 -138.77
#